data_AF-A0A940DVR8-F1
#
_entry.id   AF-A0A940DVR8-F1
#
_cell.length_a   1.000
_cell.length_b   1.000
_cell.length_c   1.000
_cell.angle_alpha   90.00
_cell.angle_beta   90.00
_cell.angle_gamma   90.00
#
_symmetry.space_group_name_H-M   'P 1'
#
loop_
_entity.id
_entity.type
_entity.pdbx_description
1 polymer ?
#
loop_
_entity_poly.entity_id
_entity_poly.type
_entity_poly.pdbx_seq_one_letter_code
_entity_poly.pdbx_strand_id
1 'polypeptide(L)'
;MKIPYAITSGICCLALASCEVEFDFSGLDDKPLFLIDGHLMADPFNPEYGDFQMYLYAVPSAAGEREFSEEARCTLKVYKNSELIDTKDYITIESFYGLIADNYTIGAGDEIIVTAESDGFPVASAKTVVPRNPPEIEASCTQEGDNLKIRFSFEDNADTEDAYALCFRAVTSNSRPDDMDTGGLLLELPSGSSFPNAGPFDVTWEDGYRYYGIFDDSFNGQRKEFEVTVPFFPTGNGNSYLRIEMQHISPERLRYEIARIDKSNNALGFIGLAPVTFAYTNVSGGSGCFSSGNPGYTEWIEIP
;
A
#
# COMPACT_ATOMS: atom_id res chain seq x y z
N MET A 1 -19.01 -28.53 44.96
CA MET A 1 -18.89 -27.48 43.94
C MET A 1 -18.63 -26.17 44.65
N LYS A 2 -17.37 -25.79 44.80
CA LYS A 2 -16.91 -24.55 45.43
C LYS A 2 -15.75 -24.04 44.58
N ILE A 3 -15.99 -22.96 43.84
CA ILE A 3 -14.95 -22.22 43.13
C ILE A 3 -14.08 -21.57 44.21
N PRO A 4 -12.76 -21.80 44.26
CA PRO A 4 -11.93 -21.24 45.30
C PRO A 4 -11.69 -19.75 45.04
N TYR A 5 -11.84 -18.97 46.10
CA TYR A 5 -11.63 -17.53 46.29
C TYR A 5 -10.26 -16.96 45.79
N ALA A 6 -9.41 -17.78 45.19
CA ALA A 6 -8.08 -17.39 44.71
C ALA A 6 -8.13 -16.60 43.38
N ILE A 7 -9.13 -16.84 42.52
CA ILE A 7 -9.22 -16.17 41.21
C ILE A 7 -9.75 -14.73 41.36
N THR A 8 -10.71 -14.50 42.27
CA THR A 8 -11.28 -13.17 42.52
C THR A 8 -10.28 -12.23 43.20
N SER A 9 -9.38 -12.76 44.02
CA SER A 9 -8.37 -11.97 44.74
C SER A 9 -7.23 -11.50 43.81
N GLY A 10 -6.89 -12.27 42.76
CA GLY A 10 -5.85 -11.91 41.79
C GLY A 10 -6.26 -10.77 40.85
N ILE A 11 -7.52 -10.72 40.43
CA ILE A 11 -8.05 -9.65 39.57
C ILE A 11 -8.16 -8.32 40.34
N CYS A 12 -8.54 -8.36 41.62
CA CYS A 12 -8.56 -7.16 42.47
C CYS A 12 -7.15 -6.61 42.76
N CYS A 13 -6.11 -7.45 42.85
CA CYS A 13 -4.74 -6.97 43.04
C CYS A 13 -4.15 -6.31 41.78
N LEU A 14 -4.53 -6.74 40.57
CA LEU A 14 -4.16 -6.07 39.33
C LEU A 14 -4.90 -4.74 39.14
N ALA A 15 -6.16 -4.65 39.58
CA ALA A 15 -6.94 -3.41 39.56
C ALA A 15 -6.50 -2.39 40.63
N LEU A 16 -5.89 -2.84 41.74
CA LEU A 16 -5.36 -1.96 42.81
C LEU A 16 -3.89 -1.59 42.62
N ALA A 17 -3.19 -2.26 41.70
CA ALA A 17 -1.83 -1.93 41.29
C ALA A 17 -1.78 -1.26 39.90
N SER A 18 -2.90 -0.69 39.42
CA SER A 18 -2.84 0.28 38.33
C SER A 18 -2.19 1.54 38.89
N CYS A 19 -0.85 1.53 38.94
CA CYS A 19 -0.11 2.77 38.91
C CYS A 19 -0.59 3.47 37.64
N GLU A 20 -1.32 4.55 37.79
CA GLU A 20 -1.48 5.55 36.74
C GLU A 20 -0.06 6.04 36.46
N VAL A 21 0.55 5.46 35.43
CA VAL A 21 1.82 5.96 34.93
C VAL A 21 1.44 7.15 34.06
N GLU A 22 1.46 8.34 34.66
CA GLU A 22 1.48 9.58 33.89
C GLU A 22 2.80 9.63 33.14
N PHE A 23 2.72 9.40 31.83
CA PHE A 23 3.83 9.65 30.93
C PHE A 23 3.84 11.14 30.62
N ASP A 24 4.78 11.88 31.22
CA ASP A 24 5.08 13.25 30.82
C ASP A 24 6.01 13.21 29.60
N PHE A 25 5.42 13.30 28.42
CA PHE A 25 6.17 13.35 27.18
C PHE A 25 6.64 14.78 26.91
N SER A 26 7.91 15.06 27.22
CA SER A 26 8.55 16.33 26.85
C SER A 26 9.13 16.26 25.43
N GLY A 27 8.97 17.35 24.66
CA GLY A 27 9.50 17.46 23.30
C GLY A 27 8.64 16.85 22.19
N LEU A 28 7.36 16.58 22.45
CA LEU A 28 6.41 16.29 21.37
C LEU A 28 6.00 17.59 20.67
N ASP A 29 5.78 17.52 19.36
CA ASP A 29 5.32 18.67 18.57
C ASP A 29 4.01 19.22 19.14
N ASP A 30 3.99 20.53 19.37
CA ASP A 30 2.89 21.31 19.94
C ASP A 30 1.89 21.77 18.87
N LYS A 31 2.02 21.25 17.64
CA LYS A 31 1.18 21.58 16.50
C LYS A 31 0.51 20.35 15.93
N PRO A 32 -0.69 20.52 15.34
CA PRO A 32 -1.29 19.45 14.56
C PRO A 32 -0.46 19.17 13.31
N LEU A 33 -0.55 17.94 12.81
CA LEU A 33 0.21 17.48 11.64
C LEU A 33 -0.74 17.03 10.53
N PHE A 34 -0.28 17.16 9.29
CA PHE A 34 -0.92 16.47 8.18
C PHE A 34 -0.48 15.01 8.12
N LEU A 35 -1.44 14.13 7.87
CA LEU A 35 -1.18 12.78 7.39
C LEU A 35 -1.53 12.71 5.90
N ILE A 36 -0.54 12.32 5.10
CA ILE A 36 -0.67 12.10 3.65
C ILE A 36 -0.51 10.61 3.39
N ASP A 37 -1.55 9.95 2.88
CA ASP A 37 -1.43 8.63 2.27
C ASP A 37 -1.88 8.75 0.82
N GLY A 38 -0.93 8.80 -0.11
CA GLY A 38 -1.23 8.99 -1.51
C GLY A 38 -0.46 8.05 -2.42
N HIS A 39 -1.12 7.70 -3.51
CA HIS A 39 -0.59 6.87 -4.56
C HIS A 39 -0.96 7.47 -5.91
N LEU A 40 0.04 7.61 -6.77
CA LEU A 40 -0.12 8.03 -8.14
C LEU A 40 0.27 6.87 -9.06
N MET A 41 -0.66 6.41 -9.88
CA MET A 41 -0.36 5.33 -10.81
C MET A 41 -0.71 5.67 -12.25
N ALA A 42 0.09 5.22 -13.21
CA ALA A 42 -0.31 5.34 -14.62
C ALA A 42 -1.63 4.59 -14.86
N ASP A 43 -2.53 5.21 -15.61
CA ASP A 43 -3.77 4.57 -16.06
C ASP A 43 -3.40 3.46 -17.07
N PRO A 44 -3.73 2.20 -16.77
CA PRO A 44 -3.38 1.08 -17.64
C PRO A 44 -4.05 1.14 -19.01
N PHE A 45 -5.14 1.89 -19.15
CA PHE A 45 -5.93 2.05 -20.37
C PHE A 45 -5.60 3.33 -21.11
N ASN A 46 -4.99 4.28 -20.42
CA ASN A 46 -4.59 5.55 -20.99
C ASN A 46 -3.22 5.95 -20.45
N PRO A 47 -2.13 5.38 -20.99
CA PRO A 47 -0.77 5.57 -20.47
C PRO A 47 -0.29 7.02 -20.45
N GLU A 48 -1.00 7.93 -21.11
CA GLU A 48 -0.75 9.38 -21.08
C GLU A 48 -1.30 10.05 -19.80
N TYR A 49 -2.09 9.33 -18.99
CA TYR A 49 -2.71 9.80 -17.76
C TYR A 49 -2.31 8.91 -16.59
N GLY A 50 -2.27 9.49 -15.41
CA GLY A 50 -2.13 8.79 -14.15
C GLY A 50 -3.29 9.11 -13.23
N ASP A 51 -3.82 8.08 -12.59
CA ASP A 51 -4.79 8.16 -11.51
C ASP A 51 -4.06 8.58 -10.22
N PHE A 52 -4.42 9.75 -9.71
CA PHE A 52 -3.94 10.28 -8.46
C PHE A 52 -5.00 10.05 -7.39
N GLN A 53 -4.64 9.28 -6.36
CA GLN A 53 -5.49 9.06 -5.20
C GLN A 53 -4.72 9.42 -3.94
N MET A 54 -5.33 10.24 -3.08
CA MET A 54 -4.70 10.67 -1.85
C MET A 54 -5.70 10.91 -0.73
N TYR A 55 -5.42 10.33 0.42
CA TYR A 55 -6.04 10.69 1.69
C TYR A 55 -5.20 11.78 2.35
N LEU A 56 -5.87 12.88 2.68
CA LEU A 56 -5.30 13.97 3.45
C LEU A 56 -6.18 14.26 4.66
N TYR A 57 -5.61 14.19 5.86
CA TYR A 57 -6.33 14.56 7.07
C TYR A 57 -5.37 15.12 8.13
N ALA A 58 -5.94 15.76 9.16
CA ALA A 58 -5.19 16.29 10.28
C ALA A 58 -5.18 15.34 11.47
N VAL A 59 -4.01 15.25 12.09
CA VAL A 59 -3.81 14.59 13.38
C VAL A 59 -3.59 15.70 14.42
N PRO A 60 -4.35 15.70 15.54
CA PRO A 60 -4.10 16.60 16.66
C PRO A 60 -2.65 16.51 17.16
N SER A 61 -2.17 17.58 17.80
CA SER A 61 -0.91 17.53 18.51
C SER A 61 -0.94 16.47 19.61
N ALA A 62 0.22 16.11 20.12
CA ALA A 62 0.29 15.17 21.24
C ALA A 62 -0.28 15.75 22.56
N ALA A 63 -0.64 17.03 22.60
CA ALA A 63 -1.31 17.65 23.74
C ALA A 63 -2.78 17.22 23.91
N GLY A 64 -3.34 16.48 22.94
CA GLY A 64 -4.56 15.69 23.14
C GLY A 64 -5.90 16.43 22.93
N GLU A 65 -5.89 17.67 22.46
CA GLU A 65 -7.10 18.40 22.04
C GLU A 65 -7.06 18.72 20.53
N ARG A 66 -8.23 18.83 19.88
CA ARG A 66 -8.33 19.26 18.47
C ARG A 66 -8.01 20.75 18.39
N GLU A 67 -6.77 21.09 18.05
CA GLU A 67 -6.24 22.46 18.02
C GLU A 67 -6.60 23.25 16.73
N PHE A 68 -7.37 22.67 15.83
CA PHE A 68 -7.72 23.26 14.53
C PHE A 68 -9.23 23.27 14.31
N SER A 69 -9.70 24.27 13.57
CA SER A 69 -11.12 24.46 13.24
C SER A 69 -11.69 23.21 12.54
N GLU A 70 -12.95 22.88 12.83
CA GLU A 70 -13.69 21.85 12.07
C GLU A 70 -13.89 22.26 10.61
N GLU A 71 -13.82 23.55 10.32
CA GLU A 71 -13.89 24.13 8.98
C GLU A 71 -12.50 24.47 8.41
N ALA A 72 -11.41 23.97 9.04
CA ALA A 72 -10.05 24.20 8.53
C ALA A 72 -9.94 23.72 7.09
N ARG A 73 -9.34 24.56 6.24
CA ARG A 73 -9.16 24.27 4.81
C ARG A 73 -7.68 24.10 4.50
N CYS A 74 -7.38 23.06 3.74
CA CYS A 74 -6.08 22.84 3.15
C CYS A 74 -6.03 23.40 1.72
N THR A 75 -4.93 24.06 1.42
CA THR A 75 -4.45 24.25 0.06
C THR A 75 -3.49 23.11 -0.29
N LEU A 76 -3.88 22.26 -1.24
CA LEU A 76 -2.99 21.26 -1.84
C LEU A 76 -2.44 21.80 -3.15
N LYS A 77 -1.13 21.75 -3.34
CA LYS A 77 -0.48 22.03 -4.62
C LYS A 77 0.20 20.78 -5.13
N VAL A 78 0.11 20.54 -6.43
CA VAL A 78 0.76 19.41 -7.11
C VAL A 78 1.73 19.97 -8.13
N TYR A 79 2.98 19.53 -8.05
CA TYR A 79 4.04 19.91 -8.95
C TYR A 79 4.53 18.70 -9.73
N LYS A 80 4.83 18.90 -11.01
CA LYS A 80 5.50 17.94 -11.88
C LYS A 80 6.79 18.54 -12.39
N ASN A 81 7.93 17.88 -12.15
CA ASN A 81 9.25 18.34 -12.56
C ASN A 81 9.51 19.81 -12.15
N SER A 82 9.15 20.17 -10.91
CA SER A 82 9.19 21.54 -10.36
C SER A 82 8.19 22.56 -10.94
N GLU A 83 7.36 22.19 -11.92
CA GLU A 83 6.29 23.04 -12.43
C GLU A 83 4.99 22.79 -11.66
N LEU A 84 4.33 23.85 -11.19
CA LEU A 84 3.02 23.77 -10.56
C LEU A 84 1.97 23.38 -11.61
N ILE A 85 1.36 22.21 -11.47
CA ILE A 85 0.35 21.70 -12.43
C ILE A 85 -1.07 21.77 -11.88
N ASP A 86 -1.25 21.82 -10.56
CA ASP A 86 -2.57 21.96 -9.96
C ASP A 86 -2.55 22.61 -8.58
N THR A 87 -3.66 23.26 -8.22
CA THR A 87 -3.91 23.84 -6.91
C THR A 87 -5.36 23.60 -6.48
N LYS A 88 -5.55 23.00 -5.30
CA LYS A 88 -6.84 22.72 -4.69
C LYS A 88 -6.96 23.46 -3.35
N ASP A 89 -7.73 24.54 -3.36
CA ASP A 89 -7.89 25.45 -2.20
C ASP A 89 -9.14 25.17 -1.34
N TYR A 90 -9.79 24.02 -1.54
CA TYR A 90 -11.12 23.73 -0.99
C TYR A 90 -11.18 22.42 -0.22
N ILE A 91 -10.05 21.82 0.13
CA ILE A 91 -10.02 20.55 0.85
C ILE A 91 -10.33 20.82 2.32
N THR A 92 -11.48 20.38 2.81
CA THR A 92 -11.78 20.44 4.24
C THR A 92 -10.93 19.41 4.97
N ILE A 93 -10.23 19.85 6.01
CA ILE A 93 -9.40 18.99 6.85
C ILE A 93 -10.25 18.53 8.03
N GLU A 94 -11.01 17.46 7.80
CA GLU A 94 -11.76 16.81 8.87
C GLU A 94 -10.90 15.77 9.59
N SER A 95 -11.34 15.35 10.79
CA SER A 95 -10.72 14.26 11.54
C SER A 95 -10.87 12.90 10.85
N PHE A 96 -11.64 12.82 9.76
CA PHE A 96 -11.94 11.61 9.00
C PHE A 96 -11.71 11.83 7.50
N TYR A 97 -11.20 10.76 6.87
CA TYR A 97 -10.80 10.58 5.47
C TYR A 97 -11.38 11.57 4.45
N GLY A 98 -10.57 12.51 3.98
CA GLY A 98 -10.81 13.22 2.72
C GLY A 98 -10.08 12.50 1.58
N LEU A 99 -10.80 11.72 0.76
CA LEU A 99 -10.25 11.17 -0.48
C LEU A 99 -10.21 12.26 -1.55
N ILE A 100 -9.02 12.52 -2.06
CA ILE A 100 -8.76 13.37 -3.23
C ILE A 100 -8.43 12.43 -4.37
N ALA A 101 -9.26 12.45 -5.40
CA ALA A 101 -9.06 11.69 -6.63
C ALA A 101 -8.98 12.65 -7.81
N ASP A 102 -7.95 12.54 -8.64
CA ASP A 102 -7.77 13.33 -9.86
C ASP A 102 -6.93 12.58 -10.90
N ASN A 103 -6.77 13.17 -12.09
CA ASN A 103 -5.95 12.62 -13.16
C ASN A 103 -4.92 13.64 -13.63
N TYR A 104 -3.67 13.21 -13.76
CA TYR A 104 -2.58 14.06 -14.27
C TYR A 104 -1.87 13.38 -15.43
N THR A 105 -1.37 14.17 -16.39
CA THR A 105 -0.49 13.64 -17.44
C THR A 105 0.89 13.39 -16.86
N ILE A 106 1.27 12.11 -16.75
CA ILE A 106 2.52 11.66 -16.13
C ILE A 106 3.27 10.70 -17.05
N GLY A 107 4.57 10.56 -16.85
CA GLY A 107 5.40 9.57 -17.53
C GLY A 107 6.51 9.06 -16.63
N ALA A 108 7.12 7.94 -17.01
CA ALA A 108 8.24 7.35 -16.28
C ALA A 108 9.38 8.38 -16.10
N GLY A 109 9.86 8.51 -14.87
CA GLY A 109 10.89 9.47 -14.48
C GLY A 109 10.35 10.87 -14.14
N ASP A 110 9.06 11.16 -14.34
CA ASP A 110 8.47 12.40 -13.84
C ASP A 110 8.56 12.44 -12.32
N GLU A 111 9.08 13.55 -11.80
CA GLU A 111 9.10 13.85 -10.38
C GLU A 111 7.80 14.54 -9.99
N ILE A 112 7.10 13.99 -9.00
CA ILE A 112 5.84 14.53 -8.50
C ILE A 112 6.02 14.96 -7.05
N ILE A 113 5.70 16.22 -6.78
CA ILE A 113 5.74 16.80 -5.43
C ILE A 113 4.35 17.26 -5.07
N VAL A 114 3.90 16.91 -3.87
CA VAL A 114 2.68 17.46 -3.27
C VAL A 114 3.05 18.35 -2.09
N THR A 115 2.32 19.45 -1.91
CA THR A 115 2.43 20.29 -0.70
C THR A 115 1.05 20.58 -0.14
N ALA A 116 0.85 20.36 1.15
CA ALA A 116 -0.36 20.67 1.88
C ALA A 116 -0.11 21.81 2.88
N GLU A 117 -0.93 22.86 2.80
CA GLU A 117 -0.79 24.10 3.57
C GLU A 117 -2.12 24.46 4.23
N SER A 118 -2.10 24.75 5.53
CA SER A 118 -3.25 25.27 6.29
C SER A 118 -2.76 26.07 7.49
N ASP A 119 -3.55 27.06 7.91
CA ASP A 119 -3.25 27.88 9.08
C ASP A 119 -3.15 27.01 10.34
N GLY A 120 -2.07 27.19 11.10
CA GLY A 120 -1.81 26.42 12.33
C GLY A 120 -1.07 25.10 12.09
N PHE A 121 -0.88 24.69 10.84
CA PHE A 121 -0.12 23.48 10.49
C PHE A 121 1.29 23.84 9.99
N PRO A 122 2.30 23.01 10.24
CA PRO A 122 3.50 23.01 9.42
C PRO A 122 3.14 22.68 7.97
N VAL A 123 3.86 23.27 7.02
CA VAL A 123 3.72 22.91 5.60
C VAL A 123 4.18 21.47 5.43
N ALA A 124 3.27 20.61 4.99
CA ALA A 124 3.61 19.23 4.67
C ALA A 124 4.01 19.12 3.19
N SER A 125 5.08 18.39 2.90
CA SER A 125 5.51 18.14 1.53
C SER A 125 6.02 16.72 1.37
N ALA A 126 5.66 16.09 0.26
CA ALA A 126 6.11 14.75 -0.09
C ALA A 126 6.46 14.68 -1.57
N LYS A 127 7.38 13.78 -1.91
CA LYS A 127 7.92 13.63 -3.26
C LYS A 127 8.04 12.15 -3.62
N THR A 128 7.72 11.83 -4.87
CA THR A 128 7.96 10.53 -5.49
C THR A 128 8.42 10.72 -6.94
N VAL A 129 9.00 9.67 -7.53
CA VAL A 129 9.35 9.62 -8.95
C VAL A 129 8.58 8.48 -9.57
N VAL A 130 7.86 8.76 -10.66
CA VAL A 130 7.09 7.75 -11.37
C VAL A 130 8.05 6.68 -11.89
N PRO A 131 7.90 5.40 -11.49
CA PRO A 131 8.80 4.34 -11.94
C PRO A 131 8.66 4.10 -13.45
N ARG A 132 9.54 3.27 -14.00
CA ARG A 132 9.35 2.75 -15.36
C ARG A 132 8.23 1.72 -15.38
N ASN A 133 7.78 1.35 -16.57
CA ASN A 133 6.90 0.19 -16.70
C ASN A 133 7.58 -1.05 -16.08
N PRO A 134 6.80 -1.95 -15.46
CA PRO A 134 7.33 -3.20 -14.94
C PRO A 134 7.91 -4.06 -16.09
N PRO A 135 8.81 -5.00 -15.76
CA PRO A 135 9.34 -5.93 -16.75
C PRO A 135 8.22 -6.82 -17.32
N GLU A 136 8.44 -7.29 -18.55
CA GLU A 136 7.52 -8.24 -19.19
C GLU A 136 7.51 -9.57 -18.42
N ILE A 137 6.32 -10.12 -18.22
CA ILE A 137 6.11 -11.37 -17.49
C ILE A 137 5.80 -12.48 -18.48
N GLU A 138 6.64 -13.51 -18.47
CA GLU A 138 6.35 -14.78 -19.12
C GLU A 138 5.62 -15.68 -18.13
N ALA A 139 4.40 -16.11 -18.47
CA ALA A 139 3.55 -16.88 -17.57
C ALA A 139 2.86 -18.06 -18.27
N SER A 140 2.61 -19.11 -17.48
CA SER A 140 1.85 -20.29 -17.87
C SER A 140 1.09 -20.84 -16.68
N CYS A 141 0.02 -21.59 -16.94
CA CYS A 141 -0.72 -22.26 -15.88
C CYS A 141 -1.10 -23.70 -16.26
N THR A 142 -1.25 -24.54 -15.25
CA THR A 142 -1.66 -25.94 -15.40
C THR A 142 -2.61 -26.32 -14.27
N GLN A 143 -3.70 -27.01 -14.62
CA GLN A 143 -4.62 -27.58 -13.64
C GLN A 143 -4.10 -28.94 -13.16
N GLU A 144 -3.92 -29.10 -11.84
CA GLU A 144 -3.53 -30.34 -11.18
C GLU A 144 -4.57 -30.75 -10.13
N GLY A 145 -5.52 -31.59 -10.52
CA GLY A 145 -6.68 -31.91 -9.67
C GLY A 145 -7.54 -30.66 -9.46
N ASP A 146 -7.80 -30.31 -8.20
CA ASP A 146 -8.54 -29.09 -7.83
C ASP A 146 -7.62 -27.86 -7.68
N ASN A 147 -6.33 -27.97 -7.97
CA ASN A 147 -5.36 -26.90 -7.80
C ASN A 147 -4.96 -26.29 -9.15
N LEU A 148 -4.86 -24.97 -9.20
CA LEU A 148 -4.25 -24.26 -10.31
C LEU A 148 -2.80 -23.93 -9.96
N LYS A 149 -1.86 -24.46 -10.75
CA LYS A 149 -0.45 -24.05 -10.66
C LYS A 149 -0.16 -22.97 -11.68
N ILE A 150 0.43 -21.88 -11.21
CA ILE A 150 0.83 -20.74 -12.04
C ILE A 150 2.34 -20.63 -11.95
N ARG A 151 3.00 -20.70 -13.11
CA ARG A 151 4.44 -20.48 -13.24
C ARG A 151 4.66 -19.19 -13.99
N PHE A 152 5.48 -18.31 -13.45
CA PHE A 152 5.80 -17.06 -14.11
C PHE A 152 7.24 -16.63 -13.83
N SER A 153 7.75 -15.79 -14.71
CA SER A 153 9.10 -15.29 -14.64
C SER A 153 9.24 -13.94 -15.33
N PHE A 154 10.17 -13.14 -14.85
CA PHE A 154 10.52 -11.85 -15.43
C PHE A 154 12.00 -11.59 -15.21
N GLU A 155 12.57 -10.70 -16.04
CA GLU A 155 13.95 -10.26 -15.93
C GLU A 155 13.99 -8.91 -15.19
N ASP A 156 14.71 -8.91 -14.08
CA ASP A 156 14.99 -7.72 -13.31
C ASP A 156 16.01 -6.80 -14.01
N ASN A 157 16.06 -5.52 -13.64
CA ASN A 157 17.06 -4.59 -14.14
C ASN A 157 18.11 -4.26 -13.06
N ALA A 158 19.33 -4.78 -13.22
CA ALA A 158 20.42 -4.59 -12.24
C ALA A 158 20.82 -3.12 -11.98
N ASP A 159 20.43 -2.20 -12.85
CA ASP A 159 20.77 -0.78 -12.73
C ASP A 159 19.75 0.02 -11.88
N THR A 160 18.70 -0.63 -11.39
CA THR A 160 17.63 0.00 -10.60
C THR A 160 17.41 -0.71 -9.26
N GLU A 161 16.81 0.00 -8.30
CA GLU A 161 16.33 -0.55 -7.02
C GLU A 161 14.81 -0.61 -7.13
N ASP A 162 14.31 -1.69 -7.71
CA ASP A 162 12.91 -1.88 -8.05
C ASP A 162 12.15 -2.65 -6.95
N ALA A 163 10.90 -2.23 -6.77
CA ALA A 163 9.95 -2.96 -5.98
C ALA A 163 8.74 -3.30 -6.84
N TYR A 164 8.26 -4.53 -6.72
CA TYR A 164 7.12 -5.02 -7.49
C TYR A 164 5.99 -5.47 -6.57
N ALA A 165 4.75 -5.18 -6.93
CA ALA A 165 3.55 -5.69 -6.26
C ALA A 165 2.73 -6.50 -7.27
N LEU A 166 2.50 -7.78 -6.98
CA LEU A 166 1.84 -8.71 -7.90
C LEU A 166 0.45 -9.09 -7.42
N CYS A 167 -0.51 -9.21 -8.32
CA CYS A 167 -1.76 -9.90 -8.06
C CYS A 167 -2.17 -10.80 -9.24
N PHE A 168 -3.04 -11.77 -8.96
CA PHE A 168 -3.48 -12.78 -9.93
C PHE A 168 -5.00 -12.64 -10.10
N ARG A 169 -5.46 -12.46 -11.33
CA ARG A 169 -6.89 -12.30 -11.66
C ARG A 169 -7.36 -13.47 -12.51
N ALA A 170 -8.54 -13.99 -12.21
CA ALA A 170 -9.22 -14.96 -13.05
C ALA A 170 -10.61 -14.49 -13.47
N VAL A 171 -11.00 -14.81 -14.69
CA VAL A 171 -12.34 -14.54 -15.22
C VAL A 171 -12.88 -15.76 -15.94
N THR A 172 -14.16 -16.05 -15.78
CA THR A 172 -14.86 -17.09 -16.54
C THR A 172 -15.64 -16.44 -17.67
N SER A 173 -15.33 -16.81 -18.91
CA SER A 173 -15.93 -16.23 -20.10
C SER A 173 -16.03 -17.28 -21.22
N ASN A 174 -17.02 -17.12 -22.10
CA ASN A 174 -17.17 -17.98 -23.29
C ASN A 174 -16.18 -17.62 -24.41
N SER A 175 -15.46 -16.51 -24.27
CA SER A 175 -14.45 -16.02 -25.20
C SER A 175 -13.27 -15.43 -24.43
N ARG A 176 -12.11 -15.35 -25.07
CA ARG A 176 -10.96 -14.64 -24.51
C ARG A 176 -11.38 -13.21 -24.12
N PRO A 177 -11.09 -12.77 -22.88
CA PRO A 177 -11.39 -11.41 -22.45
C PRO A 177 -10.59 -10.40 -23.26
N ASP A 178 -11.09 -9.17 -23.31
CA ASP A 178 -10.35 -8.04 -23.88
C ASP A 178 -9.17 -7.72 -22.95
N ASP A 179 -8.06 -7.23 -23.50
CA ASP A 179 -6.91 -6.78 -22.72
C ASP A 179 -7.31 -5.57 -21.83
N MET A 180 -8.33 -4.82 -22.26
CA MET A 180 -8.96 -3.74 -21.51
C MET A 180 -9.83 -4.20 -20.32
N ASP A 181 -10.09 -5.51 -20.17
CA ASP A 181 -10.85 -6.02 -19.04
C ASP A 181 -9.94 -6.08 -17.79
N THR A 182 -10.20 -5.27 -16.76
CA THR A 182 -9.54 -5.39 -15.43
C THR A 182 -10.42 -6.07 -14.38
N GLY A 183 -11.62 -6.51 -14.78
CA GLY A 183 -12.51 -7.30 -13.95
C GLY A 183 -11.97 -8.71 -13.70
N GLY A 184 -12.60 -9.40 -12.75
CA GLY A 184 -12.28 -10.78 -12.42
C GLY A 184 -12.17 -11.04 -10.93
N LEU A 185 -12.19 -12.32 -10.58
CA LEU A 185 -11.90 -12.80 -9.24
C LEU A 185 -10.39 -12.67 -8.99
N LEU A 186 -10.00 -11.93 -7.95
CA LEU A 186 -8.64 -11.96 -7.46
C LEU A 186 -8.37 -13.28 -6.74
N LEU A 187 -7.28 -13.93 -7.09
CA LEU A 187 -6.89 -15.22 -6.54
C LEU A 187 -6.07 -15.01 -5.29
N GLU A 188 -6.61 -15.50 -4.17
CA GLU A 188 -5.87 -15.55 -2.93
C GLU A 188 -4.92 -16.76 -2.93
N LEU A 189 -3.63 -16.49 -2.81
CA LEU A 189 -2.64 -17.52 -2.56
C LEU A 189 -2.62 -17.87 -1.07
N PRO A 190 -2.58 -19.16 -0.72
CA PRO A 190 -2.44 -19.59 0.67
C PRO A 190 -1.08 -19.18 1.22
N SER A 191 -1.07 -18.80 2.49
CA SER A 191 0.15 -18.53 3.26
C SER A 191 1.08 -19.75 3.21
N GLY A 192 2.28 -19.59 2.65
CA GLY A 192 3.26 -20.66 2.48
C GLY A 192 3.30 -21.33 1.10
N SER A 193 2.59 -20.78 0.10
CA SER A 193 2.89 -21.06 -1.32
C SER A 193 4.39 -20.86 -1.57
N SER A 194 4.99 -21.62 -2.50
CA SER A 194 6.40 -21.48 -2.90
C SER A 194 6.67 -20.20 -3.68
N PHE A 195 6.38 -19.05 -3.05
CA PHE A 195 7.16 -17.84 -3.21
C PHE A 195 8.38 -18.00 -2.30
N PRO A 196 9.50 -18.59 -2.77
CA PRO A 196 10.72 -18.55 -2.00
C PRO A 196 11.07 -17.08 -1.79
N ASN A 197 11.10 -16.62 -0.54
CA ASN A 197 11.30 -15.20 -0.21
C ASN A 197 10.26 -14.29 -0.89
N ALA A 198 8.96 -14.49 -0.64
CA ALA A 198 8.01 -13.37 -0.76
C ALA A 198 8.69 -12.15 -0.11
N GLY A 199 8.80 -11.05 -0.85
CA GLY A 199 9.34 -9.81 -0.31
C GLY A 199 8.55 -9.39 0.93
N PRO A 200 8.99 -8.35 1.63
CA PRO A 200 8.67 -8.12 3.05
C PRO A 200 7.20 -7.77 3.37
N PHE A 201 6.24 -7.93 2.43
CA PHE A 201 4.82 -7.77 2.71
C PHE A 201 3.86 -8.51 1.76
N ASP A 202 2.86 -9.18 2.33
CA ASP A 202 1.54 -9.35 1.71
C ASP A 202 0.76 -8.05 2.02
N VAL A 203 0.66 -7.10 1.07
CA VAL A 203 -0.11 -5.87 1.29
C VAL A 203 -1.54 -6.11 0.85
N THR A 204 -2.48 -5.89 1.77
CA THR A 204 -3.85 -5.59 1.39
C THR A 204 -3.94 -4.09 1.15
N TRP A 205 -4.11 -3.64 -0.09
CA TRP A 205 -4.33 -2.21 -0.35
C TRP A 205 -5.70 -1.79 0.17
N GLU A 206 -5.99 -0.50 0.13
CA GLU A 206 -7.25 0.05 0.65
C GLU A 206 -8.50 -0.47 -0.10
N ASP A 207 -8.31 -1.04 -1.29
CA ASP A 207 -9.33 -1.76 -2.05
C ASP A 207 -9.68 -3.15 -1.48
N GLY A 208 -8.95 -3.61 -0.45
CA GLY A 208 -9.13 -4.93 0.17
C GLY A 208 -8.41 -6.05 -0.58
N TYR A 209 -7.64 -5.75 -1.62
CA TYR A 209 -6.98 -6.74 -2.46
C TYR A 209 -5.55 -7.04 -1.99
N ARG A 210 -5.20 -8.32 -1.95
CA ARG A 210 -3.87 -8.78 -1.56
C ARG A 210 -2.94 -8.74 -2.77
N TYR A 211 -1.84 -7.99 -2.61
CA TYR A 211 -0.72 -7.97 -3.53
C TYR A 211 0.51 -8.53 -2.84
N TYR A 212 1.30 -9.26 -3.62
CA TYR A 212 2.50 -9.93 -3.18
C TYR A 212 3.69 -9.02 -3.50
N GLY A 213 4.30 -8.45 -2.47
CA GLY A 213 5.48 -7.61 -2.61
C GLY A 213 6.71 -8.43 -2.96
N ILE A 214 7.50 -7.96 -3.92
CA ILE A 214 8.81 -8.49 -4.28
C ILE A 214 9.79 -7.33 -4.26
N PHE A 215 10.90 -7.50 -3.55
CA PHE A 215 12.00 -6.55 -3.58
C PHE A 215 13.18 -7.15 -4.31
N ASP A 216 13.71 -6.41 -5.28
CA ASP A 216 14.73 -6.86 -6.23
C ASP A 216 16.15 -6.92 -5.66
N ASP A 217 16.38 -6.48 -4.41
CA ASP A 217 17.68 -6.46 -3.71
C ASP A 217 18.50 -7.76 -3.82
N SER A 218 17.84 -8.89 -4.11
CA SER A 218 18.44 -10.21 -4.27
C SER A 218 18.51 -10.72 -5.72
N PHE A 219 18.09 -9.90 -6.68
CA PHE A 219 17.87 -10.28 -8.07
C PHE A 219 19.05 -9.87 -8.93
N ASN A 220 19.58 -8.65 -8.76
CA ASN A 220 20.79 -8.17 -9.42
C ASN A 220 20.74 -8.39 -10.95
N GLY A 221 19.60 -8.03 -11.56
CA GLY A 221 19.33 -8.18 -12.99
C GLY A 221 19.19 -9.61 -13.49
N GLN A 222 19.01 -10.58 -12.61
CA GLN A 222 18.79 -11.96 -13.02
C GLN A 222 17.31 -12.24 -13.24
N ARG A 223 17.03 -13.06 -14.25
CA ARG A 223 15.71 -13.67 -14.41
C ARG A 223 15.32 -14.47 -13.16
N LYS A 224 14.12 -14.23 -12.65
CA LYS A 224 13.55 -14.98 -11.54
C LYS A 224 12.35 -15.78 -11.99
N GLU A 225 12.24 -16.98 -11.45
CA GLU A 225 11.16 -17.92 -11.73
C GLU A 225 10.39 -18.20 -10.44
N PHE A 226 9.07 -18.19 -10.55
CA PHE A 226 8.15 -18.38 -9.44
C PHE A 226 7.14 -19.46 -9.81
N GLU A 227 6.73 -20.25 -8.80
CA GLU A 227 5.61 -21.19 -8.92
C GLU A 227 4.67 -20.98 -7.73
N VAL A 228 3.41 -20.66 -8.03
CA VAL A 228 2.37 -20.49 -7.01
C VAL A 228 1.25 -21.49 -7.24
N THR A 229 0.61 -21.91 -6.16
CA THR A 229 -0.50 -22.87 -6.21
C THR A 229 -1.74 -22.22 -5.60
N VAL A 230 -2.80 -22.09 -6.40
CA VAL A 230 -4.13 -21.67 -5.96
C VAL A 230 -4.93 -22.94 -5.65
N PRO A 231 -5.23 -23.21 -4.36
CA PRO A 231 -5.96 -24.41 -3.98
C PRO A 231 -7.45 -24.28 -4.26
N PHE A 232 -8.11 -25.40 -4.56
CA PHE A 232 -9.56 -25.46 -4.76
C PHE A 232 -10.08 -24.47 -5.83
N PHE A 233 -9.32 -24.29 -6.91
CA PHE A 233 -9.70 -23.39 -7.99
C PHE A 233 -10.92 -23.99 -8.74
N PRO A 234 -12.10 -23.34 -8.69
CA PRO A 234 -13.31 -23.90 -9.27
C PRO A 234 -13.29 -23.74 -10.78
N THR A 235 -13.20 -24.85 -11.51
CA THR A 235 -13.47 -24.85 -12.96
C THR A 235 -14.99 -24.85 -13.17
N GLY A 236 -15.55 -23.69 -13.49
CA GLY A 236 -16.99 -23.53 -13.78
C GLY A 236 -17.38 -24.10 -15.16
N ASN A 237 -18.66 -23.92 -15.53
CA ASN A 237 -19.08 -24.13 -16.91
C ASN A 237 -18.64 -22.92 -17.77
N GLY A 238 -17.69 -23.13 -18.67
CA GLY A 238 -17.11 -22.08 -19.54
C GLY A 238 -15.58 -22.15 -19.53
N ASN A 239 -14.93 -21.34 -20.36
CA ASN A 239 -13.48 -21.22 -20.33
C ASN A 239 -13.10 -20.25 -19.20
N SER A 240 -12.05 -20.56 -18.46
CA SER A 240 -11.50 -19.65 -17.46
C SER A 240 -10.18 -19.09 -17.97
N TYR A 241 -9.93 -17.82 -17.71
CA TYR A 241 -8.72 -17.12 -18.13
C TYR A 241 -8.04 -16.50 -16.91
N LEU A 242 -6.71 -16.57 -16.88
CA LEU A 242 -5.83 -16.02 -15.86
C LEU A 242 -5.06 -14.84 -16.43
N ARG A 243 -4.84 -13.82 -15.62
CA ARG A 243 -3.86 -12.75 -15.89
C ARG A 243 -3.06 -12.43 -14.64
N ILE A 244 -1.79 -12.11 -14.83
CA ILE A 244 -0.93 -11.59 -13.77
C ILE A 244 -0.83 -10.08 -13.97
N GLU A 245 -1.13 -9.33 -12.92
CA GLU A 245 -0.87 -7.90 -12.83
C GLU A 245 0.37 -7.70 -11.97
N MET A 246 1.29 -6.88 -12.45
CA MET A 246 2.45 -6.42 -11.70
C MET A 246 2.44 -4.90 -11.70
N GLN A 247 2.63 -4.32 -10.53
CA GLN A 247 2.93 -2.90 -10.40
C GLN A 247 4.40 -2.73 -10.05
N HIS A 248 5.13 -1.97 -10.85
CA HIS A 248 6.41 -1.43 -10.43
C HIS A 248 6.10 -0.27 -9.49
N ILE A 249 6.36 -0.43 -8.19
CA ILE A 249 6.05 0.57 -7.16
C ILE A 249 7.30 1.33 -6.76
N SER A 250 7.10 2.60 -6.41
CA SER A 250 8.18 3.45 -5.89
C SER A 250 8.75 2.90 -4.56
N PRO A 251 10.06 3.06 -4.29
CA PRO A 251 10.69 2.53 -3.07
C PRO A 251 10.06 3.06 -1.78
N GLU A 252 9.47 4.25 -1.80
CA GLU A 252 8.79 4.84 -0.65
C GLU A 252 7.57 4.01 -0.23
N ARG A 253 6.81 3.47 -1.18
CA ARG A 253 5.66 2.62 -0.85
C ARG A 253 6.09 1.31 -0.22
N LEU A 254 7.11 0.67 -0.78
CA LEU A 254 7.67 -0.56 -0.23
C LEU A 254 8.08 -0.34 1.24
N ARG A 255 8.92 0.67 1.51
CA ARG A 255 9.40 0.95 2.87
C ARG A 255 8.27 1.29 3.83
N TYR A 256 7.25 2.01 3.36
CA TYR A 256 6.07 2.34 4.16
C TYR A 256 5.32 1.08 4.60
N GLU A 257 5.08 0.14 3.69
CA GLU A 257 4.34 -1.08 4.01
C GLU A 257 5.12 -2.03 4.92
N ILE A 258 6.44 -2.16 4.71
CA ILE A 258 7.33 -2.88 5.65
C ILE A 258 7.19 -2.31 7.07
N ALA A 259 7.29 -0.98 7.19
CA ALA A 259 7.17 -0.29 8.47
C ALA A 259 5.80 -0.51 9.13
N ARG A 260 4.72 -0.50 8.35
CA ARG A 260 3.37 -0.79 8.85
C ARG A 260 3.24 -2.20 9.41
N ILE A 261 3.80 -3.20 8.70
CA ILE A 261 3.78 -4.60 9.14
C ILE A 261 4.65 -4.84 10.37
N ASP A 262 5.84 -4.27 10.41
CA ASP A 262 6.73 -4.37 11.57
C ASP A 262 6.07 -3.79 12.82
N LYS A 263 5.34 -2.67 12.66
CA LYS A 263 4.51 -2.10 13.73
C LYS A 263 3.38 -3.04 14.16
N SER A 264 2.64 -3.65 13.23
CA SER A 264 1.52 -4.55 13.57
C SER A 264 1.98 -5.85 14.23
N ASN A 265 3.18 -6.32 13.91
CA ASN A 265 3.75 -7.54 14.45
C ASN A 265 4.53 -7.34 15.76
N ASN A 266 4.66 -6.09 16.22
CA ASN A 266 5.32 -5.77 17.48
C ASN A 266 4.29 -5.61 18.61
N ALA A 267 4.40 -6.42 19.66
CA ALA A 267 3.52 -6.35 20.84
C ALA A 267 3.56 -4.96 21.52
N LEU A 268 4.69 -4.25 21.46
CA LEU A 268 4.80 -2.87 21.92
C LEU A 268 4.12 -1.89 20.94
N GLY A 269 4.15 -2.17 19.64
CA GLY A 269 3.44 -1.40 18.62
C GLY A 269 1.93 -1.46 18.78
N PHE A 270 1.42 -2.65 19.12
CA PHE A 270 0.00 -2.87 19.41
C PHE A 270 -0.51 -2.01 20.59
N ILE A 271 0.31 -1.82 21.63
CA ILE A 271 -0.04 -1.00 22.81
C ILE A 271 0.43 0.46 22.69
N GLY A 272 0.87 0.90 21.51
CA GLY A 272 1.30 2.28 21.27
C GLY A 272 2.64 2.67 21.91
N LEU A 273 3.41 1.69 22.41
CA LEU A 273 4.71 1.89 23.07
C LEU A 273 5.91 1.59 22.15
N ALA A 274 5.68 1.20 20.90
CA ALA A 274 6.77 1.11 19.94
C ALA A 274 7.33 2.51 19.65
N PRO A 275 8.67 2.69 19.68
CA PRO A 275 9.32 3.90 19.20
C PRO A 275 8.73 4.45 17.90
N VAL A 276 8.48 5.75 17.84
CA VAL A 276 7.96 6.44 16.62
C VAL A 276 8.90 6.21 15.41
N THR A 277 10.17 5.89 15.66
CA THR A 277 11.18 5.51 14.64
C THR A 277 10.84 4.25 13.85
N PHE A 278 9.78 3.50 14.20
CA PHE A 278 9.29 2.37 13.41
C PHE A 278 8.38 2.77 12.25
N ALA A 279 8.01 4.05 12.10
CA ALA A 279 7.20 4.52 10.99
C ALA A 279 8.09 5.17 9.91
N TYR A 280 8.12 4.56 8.72
CA TYR A 280 8.67 5.22 7.54
C TYR A 280 7.74 6.38 7.13
N THR A 281 8.33 7.52 6.74
CA THR A 281 7.62 8.63 6.10
C THR A 281 8.53 9.33 5.09
N ASN A 282 7.99 9.67 3.92
CA ASN A 282 8.62 10.62 2.99
C ASN A 282 7.94 12.00 3.01
N VAL A 283 7.05 12.21 3.98
CA VAL A 283 6.34 13.47 4.20
C VAL A 283 7.14 14.32 5.18
N SER A 284 7.72 15.41 4.70
CA SER A 284 8.34 16.44 5.54
C SER A 284 7.25 17.35 6.11
N GLY A 285 7.35 17.75 7.38
CA GLY A 285 6.33 18.59 8.03
C GLY A 285 4.99 17.88 8.28
N GLY A 286 4.95 16.55 8.17
CA GLY A 286 3.77 15.72 8.39
C GLY A 286 4.18 14.25 8.56
N SER A 287 3.25 13.33 8.29
CA SER A 287 3.48 11.88 8.36
C SER A 287 2.75 11.14 7.24
N GLY A 288 3.12 9.89 6.98
CA GLY A 288 2.51 9.02 5.99
C GLY A 288 3.41 8.76 4.78
N CYS A 289 2.81 8.46 3.63
CA CYS A 289 3.52 8.10 2.42
C CYS A 289 2.85 8.71 1.19
N PHE A 290 3.63 9.41 0.37
CA PHE A 290 3.24 9.73 -0.99
C PHE A 290 4.09 8.91 -1.96
N SER A 291 3.45 8.12 -2.79
CA SER A 291 4.10 7.11 -3.61
C SER A 291 3.60 7.11 -5.04
N SER A 292 4.28 6.38 -5.90
CA SER A 292 3.82 6.14 -7.26
C SER A 292 4.01 4.69 -7.69
N GLY A 293 3.36 4.31 -8.79
CA GLY A 293 3.51 2.99 -9.39
C GLY A 293 3.13 2.97 -10.86
N ASN A 294 3.66 2.02 -11.63
CA ASN A 294 3.20 1.75 -12.98
C ASN A 294 2.72 0.30 -13.10
N PRO A 295 1.47 0.07 -13.55
CA PRO A 295 0.97 -1.27 -13.76
C PRO A 295 1.47 -1.85 -15.09
N GLY A 296 1.51 -3.17 -15.14
CA GLY A 296 1.71 -3.97 -16.33
C GLY A 296 1.03 -5.32 -16.17
N TYR A 297 0.68 -5.92 -17.30
CA TYR A 297 -0.15 -7.12 -17.33
C TYR A 297 0.45 -8.15 -18.27
N THR A 298 0.28 -9.42 -17.93
CA THR A 298 0.39 -10.48 -18.94
C THR A 298 -0.80 -10.39 -19.89
N GLU A 299 -0.67 -11.04 -21.04
CA GLU A 299 -1.83 -11.48 -21.82
C GLU A 299 -2.76 -12.37 -20.97
N TRP A 300 -4.02 -12.48 -21.38
CA TRP A 300 -4.94 -13.47 -20.84
C TRP A 300 -4.52 -14.89 -21.23
N ILE A 301 -4.29 -15.74 -20.23
CA ILE A 301 -3.89 -17.14 -20.37
C ILE A 301 -5.11 -18.01 -20.13
N GLU A 302 -5.50 -18.82 -21.11
CA GLU A 302 -6.57 -19.80 -20.92
C GLU A 302 -6.14 -20.88 -19.92
N ILE A 303 -6.97 -21.11 -18.92
CA ILE A 303 -6.77 -22.13 -17.89
C ILE A 303 -7.22 -23.48 -18.47
N PRO A 304 -6.33 -24.50 -18.50
CA PRO A 304 -6.62 -25.81 -19.07
C PRO A 304 -7.74 -26.59 -18.37
#